data_AF-A0A8H8RKP7-F1
#
_entry.id   AF-A0A8H8RKP7-F1
#
_cell.length_a   1.000
_cell.length_b   1.000
_cell.length_c   1.000
_cell.angle_alpha   90.00
_cell.angle_beta   90.00
_cell.angle_gamma   90.00
#
_symmetry.space_group_name_H-M   'P 1'
#
loop_
_entity.id
_entity.type
_entity.pdbx_description
1 polymer ?
#
loop_
_entity_poly.entity_id
_entity_poly.type
_entity_poly.pdbx_seq_one_letter_code
_entity_poly.pdbx_strand_id
1 'polypeptide(L)'
;MSICALASSRARDGALFPGRWDTDRFQEPSSEIFFTAAREALPRDLSAMKSLDWMRTCVVLALYGIQVSNIDIMHQYLGAYHTLVNIDSLHDEKNWPKDIGIVEIEMRRRLVSYHAYIARDMAKMYQFWSVYQLDVYASTTWKSVIRCREAQSHVFYPSEINDEFFSDAGYQGLNTPVQGYNLPRTISNPSCWLYGWNFTTELYRVLEHAMDDLHRRRSAPIGSFSPIDLFGRDTTQHSVVLSKVMYVYDHLPQKFKEAKLPTKGKPDKDEIYSFQAANITATLQLVQVILFTSEDAIVEQKCKIARDLLGGFSKIPVVFLRAISSPLLHHLAGIGSILGSVMEGVLSESSYLELRHALLSMAELLENLEQGITRNVGAASHLRTHITSIDDYMTIQRQRGVQFSIDGLSAPLSFLNTCGNDSTTPKIDPNLQVAAYQDSANPYTYQTSNAINEAVEGADVTVAGQFQLPPQLLHGWSWPFDITQGLGGL
;
A
#
# COMPACT_ATOMS: atom_id res chain seq x y z
N MET A 1 23.10 19.25 -7.99
CA MET A 1 21.83 19.87 -8.42
C MET A 1 20.63 18.96 -8.22
N SER A 2 20.57 17.75 -8.79
CA SER A 2 19.44 16.80 -8.57
C SER A 2 19.12 16.57 -7.09
N ILE A 3 20.15 16.35 -6.26
CA ILE A 3 20.04 16.22 -4.80
C ILE A 3 19.45 17.47 -4.16
N CYS A 4 19.85 18.66 -4.60
CA CYS A 4 19.35 19.95 -4.12
C CYS A 4 17.86 20.12 -4.48
N ALA A 5 17.44 19.67 -5.66
CA ALA A 5 16.05 19.68 -6.09
C ALA A 5 15.18 18.82 -5.15
N LEU A 6 15.57 17.55 -4.93
CA LEU A 6 14.85 16.64 -4.03
C LEU A 6 14.88 17.10 -2.55
N ALA A 7 16.00 17.67 -2.10
CA ALA A 7 16.13 18.17 -0.73
C ALA A 7 15.30 19.45 -0.50
N SER A 8 15.31 20.40 -1.46
CA SER A 8 14.48 21.62 -1.40
C SER A 8 12.99 21.29 -1.47
N SER A 9 12.54 20.39 -2.34
CA SER A 9 11.12 20.01 -2.39
C SER A 9 10.68 19.29 -1.11
N ARG A 10 11.47 18.36 -0.56
CA ARG A 10 11.20 17.76 0.76
C ARG A 10 11.19 18.76 1.91
N ALA A 11 12.11 19.73 1.90
CA ALA A 11 12.15 20.79 2.91
C ALA A 11 10.92 21.69 2.85
N ARG A 12 10.53 22.10 1.63
CA ARG A 12 9.28 22.83 1.35
C ARG A 12 8.06 22.06 1.81
N ASP A 13 7.98 20.76 1.53
CA ASP A 13 6.85 19.90 1.92
C ASP A 13 6.90 19.45 3.40
N GLY A 14 7.67 20.13 4.25
CA GLY A 14 7.66 19.97 5.70
C GLY A 14 8.33 18.69 6.24
N ALA A 15 9.19 18.03 5.46
CA ALA A 15 9.94 16.83 5.86
C ALA A 15 11.25 17.17 6.62
N LEU A 16 11.18 18.14 7.54
CA LEU A 16 12.30 18.61 8.36
C LEU A 16 12.06 18.31 9.85
N PHE A 17 13.11 17.92 10.57
CA PHE A 17 13.02 17.74 12.02
C PHE A 17 12.68 19.07 12.73
N PRO A 18 11.63 19.13 13.57
CA PRO A 18 11.22 20.35 14.27
C PRO A 18 12.36 20.99 15.07
N GLY A 19 12.49 22.30 14.98
CA GLY A 19 13.47 23.10 15.74
C GLY A 19 14.95 22.90 15.34
N ARG A 20 15.25 22.05 14.35
CA ARG A 20 16.63 21.78 13.89
C ARG A 20 17.03 22.60 12.66
N TRP A 21 16.05 23.04 11.86
CA TRP A 21 16.27 23.70 10.59
C TRP A 21 15.37 24.93 10.44
N ASP A 22 15.89 25.96 9.81
CA ASP A 22 15.17 27.18 9.42
C ASP A 22 14.53 26.92 8.05
N THR A 23 13.20 26.81 8.01
CA THR A 23 12.42 26.40 6.82
C THR A 23 12.57 27.37 5.65
N ASP A 24 12.68 28.66 5.96
CA ASP A 24 12.56 29.72 4.96
C ASP A 24 13.82 29.78 4.08
N ARG A 25 14.97 29.34 4.61
CA ARG A 25 16.23 29.17 3.88
C ARG A 25 16.19 28.12 2.77
N PHE A 26 15.18 27.27 2.71
CA PHE A 26 15.04 26.23 1.69
C PHE A 26 14.05 26.61 0.56
N GLN A 27 13.40 27.78 0.66
CA GLN A 27 12.47 28.26 -0.36
C GLN A 27 13.19 28.90 -1.56
N GLU A 28 14.35 29.53 -1.35
CA GLU A 28 15.15 30.19 -2.39
C GLU A 28 16.57 29.62 -2.50
N PRO A 29 17.05 29.21 -3.69
CA PRO A 29 16.30 29.01 -4.94
C PRO A 29 15.27 27.86 -4.83
N SER A 30 14.22 27.92 -5.63
CA SER A 30 13.19 26.86 -5.63
C SER A 30 13.72 25.52 -6.15
N SER A 31 13.06 24.44 -5.76
CA SER A 31 13.42 23.07 -6.15
C SER A 31 13.46 22.85 -7.68
N GLU A 32 12.60 23.57 -8.41
CA GLU A 32 12.43 23.56 -9.86
C GLU A 32 13.63 24.19 -10.59
N ILE A 33 14.31 25.17 -9.97
CA ILE A 33 15.55 25.77 -10.48
C ILE A 33 16.68 24.72 -10.41
N PHE A 34 16.82 24.04 -9.26
CA PHE A 34 17.80 22.96 -9.10
C PHE A 34 17.51 21.77 -10.03
N PHE A 35 16.23 21.44 -10.26
CA PHE A 35 15.83 20.42 -11.23
C PHE A 35 16.23 20.81 -12.66
N THR A 36 15.97 22.05 -13.05
CA THR A 36 16.31 22.57 -14.38
C THR A 36 17.82 22.52 -14.63
N ALA A 37 18.62 23.01 -13.69
CA ALA A 37 20.08 22.95 -13.76
C ALA A 37 20.63 21.50 -13.78
N ALA A 38 19.97 20.57 -13.08
CA ALA A 38 20.33 19.15 -13.13
C ALA A 38 20.03 18.53 -14.50
N ARG A 39 18.87 18.83 -15.08
CA ARG A 39 18.44 18.37 -16.41
C ARG A 39 19.33 18.91 -17.52
N GLU A 40 19.73 20.18 -17.45
CA GLU A 40 20.58 20.82 -18.45
C GLU A 40 22.02 20.28 -18.43
N ALA A 41 22.49 19.77 -17.29
CA ALA A 41 23.80 19.12 -17.17
C ALA A 41 23.82 17.67 -17.68
N LEU A 42 22.67 17.03 -17.94
CA LEU A 42 22.62 15.66 -18.46
C LEU A 42 23.00 15.63 -19.95
N PRO A 43 23.88 14.71 -20.38
CA PRO A 43 24.07 14.39 -21.79
C PRO A 43 22.74 14.07 -22.48
N ARG A 44 22.55 14.55 -23.71
CA ARG A 44 21.37 14.18 -24.53
C ARG A 44 21.46 12.76 -25.08
N ASP A 45 22.68 12.27 -25.25
CA ASP A 45 22.99 10.90 -25.67
C ASP A 45 23.25 10.04 -24.42
N LEU A 46 22.41 9.01 -24.22
CA LEU A 46 22.56 8.08 -23.10
C LEU A 46 23.86 7.26 -23.20
N SER A 47 24.40 7.00 -24.39
CA SER A 47 25.65 6.25 -24.57
C SER A 47 26.89 7.03 -24.08
N ALA A 48 26.77 8.35 -23.91
CA ALA A 48 27.78 9.19 -23.28
C ALA A 48 27.75 9.14 -21.73
N MET A 49 26.68 8.60 -21.13
CA MET A 49 26.48 8.56 -19.66
C MET A 49 27.22 7.40 -18.98
N LYS A 50 28.53 7.26 -19.20
CA LYS A 50 29.34 6.10 -18.74
C LYS A 50 29.65 6.07 -17.23
N SER A 51 29.45 7.17 -16.50
CA SER A 51 29.66 7.21 -15.05
C SER A 51 28.43 6.73 -14.26
N LEU A 52 28.69 6.01 -13.18
CA LEU A 52 27.73 5.67 -12.12
C LEU A 52 26.94 6.89 -11.60
N ASP A 53 27.51 8.09 -11.65
CA ASP A 53 26.86 9.32 -11.18
C ASP A 53 25.72 9.80 -12.08
N TRP A 54 25.70 9.40 -13.35
CA TRP A 54 24.57 9.65 -14.23
C TRP A 54 23.37 8.78 -13.85
N MET A 55 23.59 7.48 -13.66
CA MET A 55 22.56 6.57 -13.13
C MET A 55 22.01 7.05 -11.78
N ARG A 56 22.89 7.43 -10.85
CA ARG A 56 22.49 8.06 -9.57
C ARG A 56 21.63 9.31 -9.80
N THR A 57 22.02 10.18 -10.72
CA THR A 57 21.29 11.41 -11.05
C THR A 57 19.90 11.11 -11.60
N CYS A 58 19.76 10.13 -12.50
CA CYS A 58 18.46 9.65 -12.99
C CYS A 58 17.56 9.21 -11.83
N VAL A 59 18.06 8.38 -10.90
CA VAL A 59 17.25 7.90 -9.76
C VAL A 59 16.83 9.05 -8.82
N VAL A 60 17.72 10.02 -8.55
CA VAL A 60 17.35 11.22 -7.75
C VAL A 60 16.27 12.04 -8.45
N LEU A 61 16.37 12.22 -9.77
CA LEU A 61 15.37 12.97 -10.54
C LEU A 61 14.04 12.22 -10.63
N ALA A 62 14.06 10.88 -10.64
CA ALA A 62 12.85 10.07 -10.54
C ALA A 62 12.16 10.26 -9.18
N LEU A 63 12.91 10.20 -8.07
CA LEU A 63 12.41 10.49 -6.72
C LEU A 63 11.91 11.94 -6.57
N TYR A 64 12.56 12.90 -7.24
CA TYR A 64 12.07 14.28 -7.31
C TYR A 64 10.71 14.36 -8.02
N GLY A 65 10.54 13.64 -9.14
CA GLY A 65 9.24 13.52 -9.83
C GLY A 65 8.13 13.05 -8.89
N ILE A 66 8.41 12.04 -8.07
CA ILE A 66 7.47 11.56 -7.03
C ILE A 66 7.16 12.66 -6.01
N GLN A 67 8.19 13.35 -5.49
CA GLN A 67 8.03 14.38 -4.47
C GLN A 67 7.16 15.57 -4.96
N VAL A 68 7.24 15.92 -6.25
CA VAL A 68 6.44 17.02 -6.83
C VAL A 68 5.15 16.54 -7.53
N SER A 69 4.80 15.26 -7.35
CA SER A 69 3.66 14.60 -8.02
C SER A 69 3.64 14.79 -9.54
N ASN A 70 4.81 14.70 -10.17
CA ASN A 70 4.97 14.67 -11.63
C ASN A 70 5.48 13.28 -12.05
N ILE A 71 4.53 12.45 -12.46
CA ILE A 71 4.75 11.03 -12.77
C ILE A 71 5.51 10.86 -14.10
N ASP A 72 5.37 11.81 -15.04
CA ASP A 72 6.12 11.82 -16.30
C ASP A 72 7.62 11.98 -16.04
N ILE A 73 8.01 12.92 -15.17
CA ILE A 73 9.40 13.09 -14.71
C ILE A 73 9.90 11.79 -14.06
N MET A 74 9.09 11.17 -13.20
CA MET A 74 9.45 9.92 -12.55
C MET A 74 9.72 8.80 -13.56
N HIS A 75 8.79 8.53 -14.48
CA HIS A 75 8.95 7.49 -15.49
C HIS A 75 10.04 7.79 -16.52
N GLN A 76 10.25 9.06 -16.89
CA GLN A 76 11.33 9.47 -17.79
C GLN A 76 12.70 9.07 -17.23
N TYR A 77 13.00 9.47 -15.99
CA TYR A 77 14.33 9.22 -15.42
C TYR A 77 14.50 7.80 -14.87
N LEU A 78 13.42 7.16 -14.39
CA LEU A 78 13.44 5.73 -14.08
C LEU A 78 13.72 4.90 -15.35
N GLY A 79 13.05 5.22 -16.46
CA GLY A 79 13.32 4.62 -17.76
C GLY A 79 14.76 4.79 -18.22
N ALA A 80 15.30 6.02 -18.13
CA ALA A 80 16.70 6.30 -18.46
C ALA A 80 17.68 5.46 -17.62
N TYR A 81 17.44 5.32 -16.30
CA TYR A 81 18.24 4.43 -15.45
C TYR A 81 18.23 2.98 -15.96
N HIS A 82 17.05 2.41 -16.24
CA HIS A 82 16.96 1.04 -16.75
C HIS A 82 17.63 0.86 -18.12
N THR A 83 17.58 1.87 -19.00
CA THR A 83 18.34 1.85 -20.26
C THR A 83 19.85 1.78 -20.00
N LEU A 84 20.39 2.57 -19.06
CA LEU A 84 21.82 2.53 -18.72
C LEU A 84 22.23 1.18 -18.11
N VAL A 85 21.42 0.62 -17.19
CA VAL A 85 21.64 -0.73 -16.64
C VAL A 85 21.64 -1.80 -17.73
N ASN A 86 20.80 -1.66 -18.76
CA ASN A 86 20.70 -2.64 -19.84
C ASN A 86 21.84 -2.52 -20.88
N ILE A 87 22.34 -1.31 -21.17
CA ILE A 87 23.47 -1.10 -22.09
C ILE A 87 24.70 -1.90 -21.65
N ASP A 88 25.06 -1.80 -20.36
CA ASP A 88 26.21 -2.49 -19.79
C ASP A 88 25.84 -3.82 -19.08
N SER A 89 24.59 -4.28 -19.21
CA SER A 89 24.04 -5.50 -18.57
C SER A 89 24.33 -5.63 -17.07
N LEU A 90 24.24 -4.51 -16.34
CA LEU A 90 24.61 -4.37 -14.93
C LEU A 90 23.65 -5.05 -13.94
N HIS A 91 22.58 -5.66 -14.44
CA HIS A 91 21.68 -6.53 -13.68
C HIS A 91 22.30 -7.91 -13.37
N ASP A 92 23.49 -8.24 -13.89
CA ASP A 92 24.31 -9.40 -13.48
C ASP A 92 25.69 -8.93 -13.04
N GLU A 93 26.09 -9.27 -11.81
CA GLU A 93 27.41 -8.92 -11.26
C GLU A 93 28.58 -9.44 -12.09
N LYS A 94 28.39 -10.50 -12.89
CA LYS A 94 29.44 -11.02 -13.80
C LYS A 94 29.85 -10.01 -14.87
N ASN A 95 28.99 -9.04 -15.19
CA ASN A 95 29.23 -8.01 -16.20
C ASN A 95 29.81 -6.72 -15.60
N TRP A 96 29.96 -6.64 -14.27
CA TRP A 96 30.60 -5.48 -13.63
C TRP A 96 32.11 -5.44 -13.96
N PRO A 97 32.75 -4.27 -13.99
CA PRO A 97 34.18 -4.17 -14.27
C PRO A 97 34.99 -4.95 -13.22
N LYS A 98 36.05 -5.63 -13.65
CA LYS A 98 36.75 -6.64 -12.83
C LYS A 98 37.80 -6.04 -11.87
N ASP A 99 38.09 -4.77 -12.06
CA ASP A 99 39.10 -3.96 -11.39
C ASP A 99 38.52 -3.08 -10.25
N ILE A 100 37.22 -3.22 -9.96
CA ILE A 100 36.54 -2.49 -8.90
C ILE A 100 36.81 -3.09 -7.50
N GLY A 101 36.94 -2.21 -6.51
CA GLY A 101 37.15 -2.60 -5.12
C GLY A 101 35.87 -3.01 -4.38
N ILE A 102 36.01 -3.53 -3.16
CA ILE A 102 34.90 -3.90 -2.27
C ILE A 102 33.97 -2.71 -2.03
N VAL A 103 34.53 -1.50 -1.91
CA VAL A 103 33.74 -0.27 -1.70
C VAL A 103 32.79 -0.02 -2.86
N GLU A 104 33.25 -0.20 -4.10
CA GLU A 104 32.41 0.01 -5.28
C GLU A 104 31.41 -1.14 -5.50
N ILE A 105 31.81 -2.39 -5.27
CA ILE A 105 30.90 -3.56 -5.30
C ILE A 105 29.72 -3.33 -4.35
N GLU A 106 30.03 -2.97 -3.10
CA GLU A 106 28.99 -2.69 -2.12
C GLU A 106 28.20 -1.44 -2.53
N MET A 107 28.80 -0.35 -3.02
CA MET A 107 28.03 0.82 -3.55
C MET A 107 27.09 0.50 -4.72
N ARG A 108 27.41 -0.50 -5.57
CA ARG A 108 26.54 -0.94 -6.68
C ARG A 108 25.35 -1.75 -6.17
N ARG A 109 25.56 -2.57 -5.12
CA ARG A 109 24.49 -3.29 -4.38
C ARG A 109 23.65 -2.38 -3.47
N ARG A 110 24.27 -1.35 -2.88
CA ARG A 110 23.78 -0.47 -1.79
C ARG A 110 23.34 0.93 -2.24
N LEU A 111 23.00 1.74 -1.21
CA LEU A 111 22.99 3.20 -1.06
C LEU A 111 24.42 3.72 -0.72
N VAL A 112 24.52 5.00 -0.33
CA VAL A 112 25.30 5.53 0.81
C VAL A 112 26.46 4.65 1.32
N SER A 113 27.66 5.19 1.13
CA SER A 113 28.78 5.00 2.04
C SER A 113 28.77 6.15 3.06
N TYR A 114 28.71 5.81 4.34
CA TYR A 114 28.81 6.71 5.48
C TYR A 114 30.25 6.82 5.96
N HIS A 115 30.92 7.94 5.68
CA HIS A 115 31.95 8.42 6.60
C HIS A 115 32.03 9.94 6.61
N ALA A 116 31.77 10.51 7.77
CA ALA A 116 32.11 11.89 8.06
C ALA A 116 33.55 11.94 8.57
N TYR A 117 34.38 12.77 7.94
CA TYR A 117 35.23 13.73 8.65
C TYR A 117 35.58 14.85 7.66
N ILE A 118 35.41 16.10 8.09
CA ILE A 118 35.53 17.34 7.29
C ILE A 118 34.35 17.55 6.31
N ALA A 119 33.81 18.77 6.30
CA ALA A 119 32.54 19.11 5.66
C ALA A 119 32.69 19.40 4.15
N ARG A 120 31.86 18.75 3.31
CA ARG A 120 31.07 19.42 2.23
C ARG A 120 30.10 18.54 1.44
N ASP A 121 30.30 17.23 1.33
CA ASP A 121 29.59 16.43 0.32
C ASP A 121 28.34 15.70 0.85
N MET A 122 27.16 16.25 0.54
CA MET A 122 25.86 15.59 0.74
C MET A 122 25.53 14.61 -0.39
N ALA A 123 25.02 13.45 0.02
CA ALA A 123 24.39 12.38 -0.77
C ALA A 123 25.30 11.52 -1.68
N LYS A 124 25.30 10.21 -1.38
CA LYS A 124 25.87 9.13 -2.21
C LYS A 124 24.73 8.15 -2.50
N MET A 125 24.33 8.03 -3.77
CA MET A 125 23.05 7.41 -4.13
C MET A 125 23.15 5.94 -4.52
N TYR A 126 22.02 5.25 -4.32
CA TYR A 126 21.82 3.83 -4.59
C TYR A 126 21.93 3.51 -6.08
N GLN A 127 22.18 2.24 -6.37
CA GLN A 127 22.00 1.67 -7.70
C GLN A 127 20.97 0.53 -7.70
N PHE A 128 21.34 -0.74 -7.52
CA PHE A 128 20.40 -1.83 -7.86
C PHE A 128 19.14 -1.92 -6.96
N TRP A 129 19.27 -2.35 -5.71
CA TRP A 129 18.11 -2.74 -4.89
C TRP A 129 17.15 -1.60 -4.51
N SER A 130 17.58 -0.34 -4.34
CA SER A 130 16.59 0.76 -4.19
C SER A 130 15.82 1.04 -5.46
N VAL A 131 16.43 0.88 -6.65
CA VAL A 131 15.67 1.09 -7.88
C VAL A 131 14.73 -0.08 -8.12
N TYR A 132 15.12 -1.29 -7.76
CA TYR A 132 14.20 -2.43 -7.68
C TYR A 132 12.99 -2.12 -6.78
N GLN A 133 13.22 -1.70 -5.52
CA GLN A 133 12.14 -1.29 -4.61
C GLN A 133 11.27 -0.17 -5.23
N LEU A 134 11.89 0.83 -5.87
CA LEU A 134 11.22 1.96 -6.51
C LEU A 134 10.37 1.55 -7.72
N ASP A 135 10.83 0.61 -8.55
CA ASP A 135 10.13 0.14 -9.76
C ASP A 135 8.98 -0.81 -9.39
N VAL A 136 9.15 -1.68 -8.39
CA VAL A 136 8.05 -2.45 -7.78
C VAL A 136 7.02 -1.49 -7.16
N TYR A 137 7.45 -0.52 -6.35
CA TYR A 137 6.57 0.49 -5.78
C TYR A 137 5.82 1.26 -6.88
N ALA A 138 6.50 1.70 -7.94
CA ALA A 138 5.89 2.42 -9.06
C ALA A 138 4.83 1.55 -9.78
N SER A 139 5.09 0.24 -9.91
CA SER A 139 4.12 -0.72 -10.44
C SER A 139 2.89 -0.87 -9.55
N THR A 140 3.07 -1.06 -8.23
CA THR A 140 1.95 -1.15 -7.27
C THR A 140 1.07 0.10 -7.27
N THR A 141 1.66 1.27 -7.58
CA THR A 141 1.02 2.58 -7.38
C THR A 141 0.40 3.15 -8.65
N TRP A 142 1.15 3.21 -9.74
CA TRP A 142 0.73 3.84 -10.99
C TRP A 142 0.40 2.83 -12.09
N LYS A 143 0.22 1.54 -11.73
CA LYS A 143 -0.02 0.43 -12.67
C LYS A 143 1.06 0.28 -13.75
N SER A 144 2.28 0.78 -13.51
CA SER A 144 3.38 0.60 -14.46
C SER A 144 3.88 -0.84 -14.46
N VAL A 145 4.56 -1.26 -15.52
CA VAL A 145 5.23 -2.57 -15.55
C VAL A 145 6.50 -2.53 -14.70
N ILE A 146 6.78 -3.60 -13.94
CA ILE A 146 8.08 -3.83 -13.29
C ILE A 146 9.08 -4.18 -14.39
N ARG A 147 10.01 -3.27 -14.68
CA ARG A 147 10.99 -3.34 -15.76
C ARG A 147 12.15 -4.27 -15.43
N CYS A 148 12.50 -4.39 -14.15
CA CYS A 148 13.59 -5.25 -13.69
C CYS A 148 13.07 -6.24 -12.64
N ARG A 149 12.73 -7.45 -13.10
CA ARG A 149 12.21 -8.53 -12.25
C ARG A 149 13.33 -9.14 -11.41
N GLU A 150 13.02 -9.53 -10.18
CA GLU A 150 14.00 -10.22 -9.32
C GLU A 150 14.53 -11.50 -9.98
N ALA A 151 13.64 -12.31 -10.55
CA ALA A 151 13.98 -13.57 -11.22
C ALA A 151 14.85 -13.43 -12.50
N GLN A 152 15.11 -12.20 -12.97
CA GLN A 152 15.97 -11.89 -14.11
C GLN A 152 17.28 -11.21 -13.68
N SER A 153 17.48 -11.01 -12.37
CA SER A 153 18.55 -10.20 -11.79
C SER A 153 19.51 -11.06 -10.99
N HIS A 154 20.81 -10.90 -11.23
CA HIS A 154 21.89 -11.64 -10.60
C HIS A 154 22.80 -10.69 -9.81
N VAL A 155 22.19 -9.90 -8.93
CA VAL A 155 22.85 -8.98 -8.00
C VAL A 155 22.63 -9.48 -6.57
N PHE A 156 23.70 -9.64 -5.79
CA PHE A 156 23.59 -10.06 -4.40
C PHE A 156 23.04 -8.93 -3.53
N TYR A 157 22.48 -9.32 -2.37
CA TYR A 157 22.14 -8.36 -1.33
C TYR A 157 23.37 -7.59 -0.82
N PRO A 158 23.21 -6.32 -0.42
CA PRO A 158 24.13 -5.65 0.47
C PRO A 158 24.56 -6.51 1.65
N SER A 159 25.85 -6.46 1.98
CA SER A 159 26.31 -6.90 3.29
C SER A 159 25.77 -5.95 4.36
N GLU A 160 25.28 -6.49 5.47
CA GLU A 160 24.63 -5.73 6.54
C GLU A 160 25.69 -5.20 7.50
N ILE A 161 26.59 -4.37 7.00
CA ILE A 161 27.75 -3.85 7.73
C ILE A 161 27.86 -2.34 7.49
N ASN A 162 28.04 -1.54 8.55
CA ASN A 162 28.25 -0.10 8.40
C ASN A 162 29.54 0.20 7.62
N ASP A 163 29.57 1.33 6.93
CA ASP A 163 30.69 1.70 6.05
C ASP A 163 31.97 2.11 6.82
N GLU A 164 31.87 2.27 8.14
CA GLU A 164 32.98 2.41 9.08
C GLU A 164 33.77 1.09 9.30
N PHE A 165 33.30 -0.05 8.75
CA PHE A 165 33.90 -1.38 8.95
C PHE A 165 34.33 -2.11 7.66
N PHE A 166 34.40 -1.45 6.51
CA PHE A 166 35.00 -2.05 5.31
C PHE A 166 35.71 -1.03 4.41
N SER A 167 36.65 -1.53 3.63
CA SER A 167 37.42 -0.78 2.65
C SER A 167 37.87 -1.73 1.54
N ASP A 168 38.57 -1.23 0.52
CA ASP A 168 39.15 -2.09 -0.52
C ASP A 168 40.28 -3.00 0.01
N ALA A 169 40.77 -2.76 1.22
CA ALA A 169 41.67 -3.67 1.94
C ALA A 169 40.94 -4.82 2.67
N GLY A 170 39.60 -4.84 2.66
CA GLY A 170 38.78 -5.89 3.29
C GLY A 170 37.78 -5.39 4.33
N TYR A 171 37.08 -6.35 4.92
CA TYR A 171 36.14 -6.16 6.03
C TYR A 171 36.88 -6.18 7.38
N GLN A 172 36.48 -5.32 8.32
CA GLN A 172 37.11 -5.15 9.62
C GLN A 172 36.11 -5.43 10.77
N GLY A 173 36.62 -5.87 11.91
CA GLY A 173 35.86 -5.88 13.19
C GLY A 173 34.79 -6.96 13.38
N LEU A 174 34.67 -7.95 12.50
CA LEU A 174 33.69 -9.05 12.62
C LEU A 174 34.34 -10.35 13.10
N ASN A 175 34.06 -10.74 14.35
CA ASN A 175 34.56 -11.98 14.93
C ASN A 175 33.79 -13.25 14.49
N THR A 176 32.72 -13.10 13.71
CA THR A 176 32.01 -14.23 13.07
C THR A 176 31.27 -13.74 11.82
N PRO A 177 31.44 -14.39 10.66
CA PRO A 177 30.48 -14.28 9.57
C PRO A 177 29.21 -15.04 10.01
N VAL A 178 28.22 -14.33 10.54
CA VAL A 178 26.89 -14.90 10.73
C VAL A 178 26.28 -15.05 9.34
N GLN A 179 25.99 -16.30 8.97
CA GLN A 179 25.33 -16.62 7.71
C GLN A 179 23.91 -16.04 7.75
N GLY A 180 23.65 -15.01 6.93
CA GLY A 180 22.34 -14.35 6.88
C GLY A 180 21.23 -15.33 6.51
N TYR A 181 19.99 -15.03 6.92
CA TYR A 181 18.81 -15.87 6.67
C TYR A 181 18.73 -16.34 5.20
N ASN A 182 19.04 -17.62 4.98
CA ASN A 182 19.05 -18.30 3.66
C ASN A 182 19.91 -17.64 2.54
N LEU A 183 20.81 -16.70 2.88
CA LEU A 183 21.64 -16.00 1.89
C LEU A 183 23.11 -16.46 1.99
N PRO A 184 23.60 -17.30 1.07
CA PRO A 184 25.01 -17.61 1.03
C PRO A 184 25.80 -16.37 0.53
N ARG A 185 26.77 -15.93 1.34
CA ARG A 185 27.84 -14.94 1.08
C ARG A 185 27.67 -13.49 1.57
N THR A 186 26.55 -13.09 2.19
CA THR A 186 26.48 -11.77 2.84
C THR A 186 26.93 -11.82 4.29
N ILE A 187 27.68 -10.80 4.71
CA ILE A 187 28.01 -10.55 6.12
C ILE A 187 26.76 -9.98 6.80
N SER A 188 26.32 -10.60 7.91
CA SER A 188 25.18 -10.11 8.70
C SER A 188 25.61 -9.48 10.02
N ASN A 189 25.16 -8.25 10.28
CA ASN A 189 25.16 -7.65 11.61
C ASN A 189 23.76 -7.09 11.90
N PRO A 190 22.95 -7.73 12.77
CA PRO A 190 21.61 -7.24 13.16
C PRO A 190 21.60 -5.86 13.81
N SER A 191 22.76 -5.33 14.20
CA SER A 191 22.89 -3.94 14.65
C SER A 191 23.08 -2.93 13.52
N CYS A 192 23.45 -3.32 12.30
CA CYS A 192 23.57 -2.41 11.16
C CYS A 192 22.19 -1.98 10.65
N TRP A 193 22.04 -0.71 10.25
CA TRP A 193 20.78 -0.20 9.68
C TRP A 193 20.36 -0.92 8.39
N LEU A 194 21.33 -1.44 7.61
CA LEU A 194 21.09 -2.22 6.39
C LEU A 194 20.36 -3.54 6.66
N TYR A 195 20.40 -4.07 7.89
CA TYR A 195 19.60 -5.24 8.28
C TYR A 195 18.10 -4.97 8.09
N GLY A 196 17.62 -3.83 8.59
CA GLY A 196 16.23 -3.38 8.36
C GLY A 196 15.96 -3.04 6.90
N TRP A 197 16.97 -2.56 6.15
CA TRP A 197 16.84 -2.24 4.73
C TRP A 197 16.67 -3.48 3.84
N ASN A 198 17.45 -4.54 4.11
CA ASN A 198 17.31 -5.84 3.45
C ASN A 198 15.93 -6.43 3.74
N PHE A 199 15.43 -6.33 4.98
CA PHE A 199 14.05 -6.71 5.30
C PHE A 199 13.00 -5.93 4.50
N THR A 200 13.14 -4.60 4.34
CA THR A 200 12.25 -3.83 3.45
C THR A 200 12.32 -4.32 2.00
N THR A 201 13.51 -4.72 1.52
CA THR A 201 13.65 -5.29 0.17
C THR A 201 12.90 -6.63 0.04
N GLU A 202 12.95 -7.49 1.04
CA GLU A 202 12.14 -8.72 1.09
C GLU A 202 10.62 -8.41 1.03
N LEU A 203 10.15 -7.35 1.70
CA LEU A 203 8.75 -6.91 1.57
C LEU A 203 8.43 -6.47 0.12
N TYR A 204 9.35 -5.81 -0.58
CA TYR A 204 9.17 -5.47 -2.00
C TYR A 204 9.20 -6.70 -2.91
N ARG A 205 9.99 -7.74 -2.61
CA ARG A 205 9.92 -9.03 -3.34
C ARG A 205 8.57 -9.74 -3.13
N VAL A 206 8.03 -9.68 -1.91
CA VAL A 206 6.66 -10.15 -1.62
C VAL A 206 5.62 -9.35 -2.41
N LEU A 207 5.79 -8.02 -2.53
CA LEU A 207 4.92 -7.16 -3.35
C LEU A 207 5.00 -7.50 -4.84
N GLU A 208 6.18 -7.75 -5.42
CA GLU A 208 6.33 -8.20 -6.80
C GLU A 208 5.45 -9.43 -7.09
N HIS A 209 5.53 -10.45 -6.23
CA HIS A 209 4.77 -11.69 -6.40
C HIS A 209 3.27 -11.54 -6.10
N ALA A 210 2.90 -10.73 -5.12
CA ALA A 210 1.48 -10.44 -4.83
C ALA A 210 0.83 -9.66 -5.97
N MET A 211 1.55 -8.71 -6.58
CA MET A 211 1.09 -7.98 -7.76
C MET A 211 0.97 -8.89 -8.99
N ASP A 212 1.87 -9.85 -9.21
CA ASP A 212 1.70 -10.83 -10.28
C ASP A 212 0.38 -11.60 -10.15
N ASP A 213 0.02 -12.02 -8.93
CA ASP A 213 -1.22 -12.75 -8.69
C ASP A 213 -2.45 -11.87 -8.89
N LEU A 214 -2.41 -10.63 -8.38
CA LEU A 214 -3.46 -9.64 -8.59
C LEU A 214 -3.70 -9.34 -10.08
N HIS A 215 -2.62 -9.23 -10.88
CA HIS A 215 -2.72 -9.05 -12.33
C HIS A 215 -3.26 -10.31 -13.04
N ARG A 216 -2.85 -11.51 -12.62
CA ARG A 216 -3.41 -12.76 -13.15
C ARG A 216 -4.93 -12.84 -12.96
N ARG A 217 -5.42 -12.59 -11.73
CA ARG A 217 -6.87 -12.63 -11.42
C ARG A 217 -7.68 -11.58 -12.19
N ARG A 218 -7.09 -10.42 -12.48
CA ARG A 218 -7.72 -9.32 -13.24
C ARG A 218 -7.62 -9.46 -14.76
N SER A 219 -6.84 -10.40 -15.27
CA SER A 219 -6.63 -10.57 -16.71
C SER A 219 -7.78 -11.34 -17.34
N ALA A 220 -8.67 -10.63 -18.04
CA ALA A 220 -9.60 -11.27 -18.96
C ALA A 220 -8.81 -11.96 -20.11
N PRO A 221 -9.19 -13.17 -20.56
CA PRO A 221 -8.56 -13.80 -21.71
C PRO A 221 -8.69 -12.92 -22.97
N ILE A 222 -7.57 -12.46 -23.51
CA ILE A 222 -7.53 -11.65 -24.75
C ILE A 222 -7.91 -12.50 -25.99
N GLY A 223 -7.89 -13.83 -25.85
CA GLY A 223 -8.38 -14.78 -26.85
C GLY A 223 -8.81 -16.09 -26.21
N SER A 224 -9.15 -17.08 -27.04
CA SER A 224 -9.65 -18.40 -26.62
C SER A 224 -8.63 -19.29 -25.89
N PHE A 225 -7.41 -18.81 -25.69
CA PHE A 225 -6.31 -19.54 -25.07
C PHE A 225 -5.43 -18.57 -24.28
N SER A 226 -5.16 -18.89 -23.01
CA SER A 226 -4.19 -18.18 -22.19
C SER A 226 -2.92 -19.02 -22.05
N PRO A 227 -1.75 -18.54 -22.52
CA PRO A 227 -0.48 -19.22 -22.25
C PRO A 227 -0.18 -19.42 -20.75
N ILE A 228 -0.83 -18.64 -19.89
CA ILE A 228 -0.72 -18.73 -18.43
C ILE A 228 -1.18 -20.10 -17.90
N ASP A 229 -2.13 -20.75 -18.58
CA ASP A 229 -2.69 -22.04 -18.18
C ASP A 229 -1.67 -23.19 -18.39
N LEU A 230 -0.72 -23.03 -19.34
CA LEU A 230 0.36 -24.00 -19.56
C LEU A 230 1.52 -23.87 -18.57
N PHE A 231 1.68 -22.69 -17.97
CA PHE A 231 2.76 -22.39 -17.02
C PHE A 231 2.23 -22.13 -15.60
N GLY A 232 1.06 -22.71 -15.29
CA GLY A 232 0.36 -22.53 -14.03
C GLY A 232 1.28 -22.72 -12.82
N ARG A 233 1.43 -21.67 -12.03
CA ARG A 233 2.07 -21.74 -10.71
C ARG A 233 0.99 -21.90 -9.66
N ASP A 234 1.20 -22.81 -8.71
CA ASP A 234 0.38 -22.88 -7.51
C ASP A 234 0.48 -21.56 -6.74
N THR A 235 -0.61 -20.81 -6.69
CA THR A 235 -0.69 -19.58 -5.90
C THR A 235 -0.73 -19.94 -4.42
N THR A 236 0.30 -19.55 -3.68
CA THR A 236 0.32 -19.71 -2.22
C THR A 236 -0.75 -18.81 -1.59
N GLN A 237 -1.54 -19.35 -0.66
CA GLN A 237 -2.57 -18.58 0.04
C GLN A 237 -1.97 -17.34 0.72
N HIS A 238 -2.61 -16.19 0.54
CA HIS A 238 -2.10 -14.91 1.02
C HIS A 238 -1.99 -14.85 2.55
N SER A 239 -2.89 -15.52 3.27
CA SER A 239 -2.80 -15.78 4.70
C SER A 239 -1.49 -16.46 5.14
N VAL A 240 -0.96 -17.42 4.36
CA VAL A 240 0.30 -18.13 4.63
C VAL A 240 1.50 -17.22 4.37
N VAL A 241 1.46 -16.45 3.27
CA VAL A 241 2.48 -15.43 2.97
C VAL A 241 2.55 -14.40 4.10
N LEU A 242 1.41 -13.83 4.49
CA LEU A 242 1.33 -12.84 5.55
C LEU A 242 1.81 -13.41 6.90
N SER A 243 1.40 -14.62 7.27
CA SER A 243 1.84 -15.28 8.51
C SER A 243 3.37 -15.42 8.56
N LYS A 244 4.01 -15.76 7.43
CA LYS A 244 5.47 -15.84 7.34
C LYS A 244 6.14 -14.47 7.41
N VAL A 245 5.56 -13.44 6.79
CA VAL A 245 6.06 -12.06 6.87
C VAL A 245 5.96 -11.52 8.30
N MET A 246 4.84 -11.74 9.00
CA MET A 246 4.68 -11.37 10.41
C MET A 246 5.69 -12.10 11.29
N TYR A 247 5.88 -13.42 11.09
CA TYR A 247 6.89 -14.19 11.83
C TYR A 247 8.30 -13.60 11.69
N VAL A 248 8.74 -13.22 10.47
CA VAL A 248 10.06 -12.60 10.28
C VAL A 248 10.10 -11.19 10.88
N TYR A 249 9.03 -10.39 10.73
CA TYR A 249 8.90 -9.07 11.36
C TYR A 249 9.04 -9.16 12.90
N ASP A 250 8.42 -10.14 13.54
CA ASP A 250 8.48 -10.33 14.98
C ASP A 250 9.89 -10.65 15.49
N HIS A 251 10.75 -11.24 14.64
CA HIS A 251 12.16 -11.49 14.96
C HIS A 251 13.10 -10.30 14.68
N LEU A 252 12.60 -9.19 14.11
CA LEU A 252 13.42 -7.99 13.93
C LEU A 252 13.80 -7.34 15.28
N PRO A 253 15.02 -6.79 15.40
CA PRO A 253 15.42 -5.95 16.53
C PRO A 253 14.45 -4.77 16.76
N GLN A 254 14.11 -4.46 18.00
CA GLN A 254 13.07 -3.48 18.36
C GLN A 254 13.24 -2.09 17.72
N LYS A 255 14.48 -1.67 17.48
CA LYS A 255 14.81 -0.40 16.79
C LYS A 255 14.31 -0.29 15.35
N PHE A 256 13.88 -1.40 14.73
CA PHE A 256 13.25 -1.44 13.42
C PHE A 256 11.72 -1.52 13.46
N LYS A 257 11.11 -1.50 14.65
CA LYS A 257 9.65 -1.61 14.86
C LYS A 257 8.98 -0.32 15.35
N GLU A 258 9.75 0.62 15.90
CA GLU A 258 9.24 1.87 16.46
C GLU A 258 10.00 3.09 15.91
N ALA A 259 9.30 3.96 15.20
CA ALA A 259 9.85 5.24 14.74
C ALA A 259 9.72 6.31 15.84
N LYS A 260 10.82 6.97 16.21
CA LYS A 260 10.85 7.99 17.29
C LYS A 260 11.45 9.31 16.80
N LEU A 261 11.01 10.41 17.39
CA LEU A 261 11.60 11.73 17.14
C LEU A 261 12.90 11.91 17.97
N PRO A 262 13.91 12.65 17.46
CA PRO A 262 15.14 12.92 18.19
C PRO A 262 14.89 13.73 19.47
N THR A 263 15.26 13.19 20.62
CA THR A 263 14.92 13.77 21.94
C THR A 263 15.63 15.10 22.25
N LYS A 264 16.70 15.46 21.53
CA LYS A 264 17.61 16.57 21.90
C LYS A 264 18.09 17.46 20.73
N GLY A 265 17.46 17.39 19.56
CA GLY A 265 17.79 18.22 18.39
C GLY A 265 19.19 18.04 17.77
N LYS A 266 20.05 17.21 18.37
CA LYS A 266 21.34 16.79 17.82
C LYS A 266 21.15 15.56 16.91
N PRO A 267 21.88 15.45 15.78
CA PRO A 267 21.91 14.22 15.01
C PRO A 267 22.37 13.05 15.88
N ASP A 268 21.60 11.96 15.85
CA ASP A 268 21.93 10.70 16.48
C ASP A 268 21.82 9.56 15.45
N LYS A 269 22.55 8.45 15.63
CA LYS A 269 22.41 7.26 14.77
C LYS A 269 20.98 6.69 14.83
N ASP A 270 20.23 6.99 15.90
CA ASP A 270 18.80 6.68 16.09
C ASP A 270 17.84 7.31 15.08
N GLU A 271 18.24 8.40 14.40
CA GLU A 271 17.44 9.00 13.30
C GLU A 271 17.27 8.02 12.13
N ILE A 272 18.33 7.27 11.80
CA ILE A 272 18.34 6.31 10.68
C ILE A 272 17.47 5.10 11.01
N TYR A 273 17.59 4.56 12.23
CA TYR A 273 16.74 3.44 12.67
C TYR A 273 15.26 3.85 12.74
N SER A 274 14.96 5.07 13.20
CA SER A 274 13.58 5.57 13.25
C SER A 274 12.97 5.78 11.86
N PHE A 275 13.73 6.32 10.90
CA PHE A 275 13.29 6.38 9.51
C PHE A 275 13.12 4.99 8.91
N GLN A 276 14.01 4.04 9.22
CA GLN A 276 13.89 2.67 8.73
C GLN A 276 12.68 1.93 9.33
N ALA A 277 12.37 2.14 10.61
CA ALA A 277 11.16 1.61 11.24
C ALA A 277 9.88 2.19 10.61
N ALA A 278 9.87 3.48 10.28
CA ALA A 278 8.78 4.12 9.53
C ALA A 278 8.61 3.51 8.14
N ASN A 279 9.71 3.30 7.41
CA ASN A 279 9.72 2.70 6.07
C ASN A 279 9.23 1.24 6.11
N ILE A 280 9.78 0.42 7.02
CA ILE A 280 9.33 -0.96 7.27
C ILE A 280 7.83 -0.99 7.54
N THR A 281 7.34 -0.15 8.47
CA THR A 281 5.91 -0.10 8.81
C THR A 281 5.07 0.26 7.58
N ALA A 282 5.47 1.26 6.81
CA ALA A 282 4.74 1.71 5.62
C ALA A 282 4.69 0.65 4.51
N THR A 283 5.81 -0.01 4.20
CA THR A 283 5.85 -1.11 3.21
C THR A 283 5.08 -2.33 3.72
N LEU A 284 5.10 -2.62 5.02
CA LEU A 284 4.34 -3.71 5.62
C LEU A 284 2.83 -3.50 5.52
N GLN A 285 2.35 -2.25 5.73
CA GLN A 285 0.96 -1.90 5.46
C GLN A 285 0.61 -2.06 3.98
N LEU A 286 1.51 -1.67 3.04
CA LEU A 286 1.28 -1.88 1.60
C LEU A 286 1.16 -3.37 1.25
N VAL A 287 2.03 -4.24 1.79
CA VAL A 287 1.93 -5.71 1.63
C VAL A 287 0.55 -6.20 2.07
N GLN A 288 0.09 -5.77 3.24
CA GLN A 288 -1.23 -6.14 3.75
C GLN A 288 -2.36 -5.63 2.84
N VAL A 289 -2.32 -4.37 2.39
CA VAL A 289 -3.31 -3.82 1.44
C VAL A 289 -3.38 -4.64 0.15
N ILE A 290 -2.25 -4.96 -0.48
CA ILE A 290 -2.23 -5.73 -1.74
C ILE A 290 -2.72 -7.16 -1.53
N LEU A 291 -2.32 -7.82 -0.44
CA LEU A 291 -2.79 -9.18 -0.13
C LEU A 291 -4.30 -9.21 0.17
N PHE A 292 -4.82 -8.27 0.96
CA PHE A 292 -6.25 -8.24 1.35
C PHE A 292 -7.20 -7.64 0.30
N THR A 293 -6.74 -6.76 -0.58
CA THR A 293 -7.56 -6.27 -1.74
C THR A 293 -7.84 -7.36 -2.79
N SER A 294 -7.27 -8.55 -2.61
CA SER A 294 -7.44 -9.72 -3.50
C SER A 294 -8.18 -10.89 -2.83
N GLU A 295 -8.54 -10.78 -1.56
CA GLU A 295 -9.32 -11.80 -0.83
C GLU A 295 -10.81 -11.39 -0.73
N ASP A 296 -11.71 -12.37 -0.84
CA ASP A 296 -13.16 -12.21 -0.61
C ASP A 296 -13.48 -12.09 0.89
N ALA A 297 -12.86 -11.12 1.56
CA ALA A 297 -13.04 -10.85 2.97
C ALA A 297 -14.41 -10.24 3.28
N ILE A 298 -15.05 -10.69 4.36
CA ILE A 298 -16.32 -10.14 4.86
C ILE A 298 -16.17 -8.71 5.38
N VAL A 299 -17.29 -7.99 5.48
CA VAL A 299 -17.33 -6.56 5.85
C VAL A 299 -16.60 -6.26 7.16
N GLU A 300 -16.86 -7.00 8.25
CA GLU A 300 -16.18 -6.73 9.53
C GLU A 300 -14.66 -6.93 9.43
N GLN A 301 -14.21 -7.93 8.66
CA GLN A 301 -12.80 -8.20 8.43
C GLN A 301 -12.14 -7.06 7.64
N LYS A 302 -12.79 -6.56 6.57
CA LYS A 302 -12.31 -5.39 5.81
C LYS A 302 -12.21 -4.12 6.69
N CYS A 303 -13.22 -3.84 7.51
CA CYS A 303 -13.20 -2.71 8.45
C CYS A 303 -12.09 -2.85 9.51
N LYS A 304 -11.92 -4.05 10.08
CA LYS A 304 -10.82 -4.32 11.03
C LYS A 304 -9.45 -4.13 10.39
N ILE A 305 -9.23 -4.70 9.20
CA ILE A 305 -7.97 -4.53 8.45
C ILE A 305 -7.69 -3.04 8.22
N ALA A 306 -8.66 -2.28 7.70
CA ALA A 306 -8.48 -0.84 7.47
C ALA A 306 -8.10 -0.07 8.76
N ARG A 307 -8.72 -0.40 9.92
CA ARG A 307 -8.34 0.19 11.20
C ARG A 307 -6.92 -0.20 11.64
N ASP A 308 -6.55 -1.47 11.51
CA ASP A 308 -5.21 -1.95 11.91
C ASP A 308 -4.11 -1.28 11.04
N LEU A 309 -4.36 -1.14 9.73
CA LEU A 309 -3.49 -0.44 8.79
C LEU A 309 -3.32 1.05 9.14
N LEU A 310 -4.43 1.77 9.36
CA LEU A 310 -4.42 3.19 9.76
C LEU A 310 -3.75 3.41 11.13
N GLY A 311 -4.00 2.50 12.08
CA GLY A 311 -3.37 2.46 13.40
C GLY A 311 -1.87 2.09 13.36
N GLY A 312 -1.37 1.59 12.23
CA GLY A 312 0.06 1.48 11.94
C GLY A 312 0.66 2.84 11.57
N PHE A 313 0.02 3.56 10.65
CA PHE A 313 0.50 4.88 10.20
C PHE A 313 0.42 5.97 11.27
N SER A 314 -0.63 5.99 12.11
CA SER A 314 -0.79 7.01 13.16
C SER A 314 0.30 6.98 14.24
N LYS A 315 1.02 5.85 14.38
CA LYS A 315 2.18 5.71 15.29
C LYS A 315 3.47 6.31 14.73
N ILE A 316 3.53 6.61 13.44
CA ILE A 316 4.73 7.13 12.77
C ILE A 316 4.74 8.66 12.88
N PRO A 317 5.82 9.29 13.40
CA PRO A 317 5.96 10.74 13.39
C PRO A 317 5.79 11.35 11.99
N VAL A 318 4.93 12.36 11.86
CA VAL A 318 4.51 12.96 10.58
C VAL A 318 5.68 13.45 9.70
N VAL A 319 6.81 13.84 10.31
CA VAL A 319 8.03 14.21 9.56
C VAL A 319 8.57 13.06 8.71
N PHE A 320 8.52 11.82 9.21
CA PHE A 320 8.95 10.64 8.44
C PHE A 320 7.93 10.28 7.37
N LEU A 321 6.64 10.43 7.66
CA LEU A 321 5.57 10.25 6.68
C LEU A 321 5.72 11.23 5.49
N ARG A 322 5.99 12.52 5.76
CA ARG A 322 6.29 13.53 4.74
C ARG A 322 7.59 13.25 3.99
N ALA A 323 8.62 12.70 4.64
CA ALA A 323 9.86 12.29 3.99
C ALA A 323 9.70 11.06 3.07
N ILE A 324 8.82 10.12 3.45
CA ILE A 324 8.38 8.98 2.63
C ILE A 324 7.54 9.45 1.43
N SER A 325 6.84 10.58 1.56
CA SER A 325 6.23 11.36 0.48
C SER A 325 4.95 10.74 -0.12
N SER A 326 4.62 11.10 -1.36
CA SER A 326 3.50 10.63 -2.19
C SER A 326 3.17 9.12 -2.09
N PRO A 327 4.13 8.17 -1.94
CA PRO A 327 3.85 6.78 -1.59
C PRO A 327 2.78 6.57 -0.52
N LEU A 328 2.80 7.38 0.54
CA LEU A 328 1.83 7.28 1.62
C LEU A 328 0.41 7.62 1.16
N LEU A 329 0.23 8.65 0.32
CA LEU A 329 -1.10 9.05 -0.19
C LEU A 329 -1.71 7.93 -1.04
N HIS A 330 -0.87 7.20 -1.79
CA HIS A 330 -1.29 6.04 -2.56
C HIS A 330 -1.58 4.81 -1.69
N HIS A 331 -0.86 4.60 -0.58
CA HIS A 331 -1.23 3.58 0.41
C HIS A 331 -2.60 3.89 1.04
N LEU A 332 -2.88 5.17 1.34
CA LEU A 332 -4.19 5.61 1.82
C LEU A 332 -5.28 5.44 0.77
N ALA A 333 -4.98 5.64 -0.52
CA ALA A 333 -5.90 5.31 -1.62
C ALA A 333 -6.26 3.82 -1.66
N GLY A 334 -5.30 2.93 -1.45
CA GLY A 334 -5.55 1.49 -1.33
C GLY A 334 -6.49 1.15 -0.18
N ILE A 335 -6.30 1.77 0.99
CA ILE A 335 -7.22 1.61 2.14
C ILE A 335 -8.61 2.20 1.82
N GLY A 336 -8.66 3.35 1.14
CA GLY A 336 -9.91 3.99 0.70
C GLY A 336 -10.71 3.10 -0.27
N SER A 337 -10.03 2.34 -1.13
CA SER A 337 -10.66 1.34 -2.00
C SER A 337 -11.23 0.15 -1.22
N ILE A 338 -10.52 -0.35 -0.20
CA ILE A 338 -11.04 -1.40 0.71
C ILE A 338 -12.34 -0.92 1.36
N LEU A 339 -12.35 0.30 1.92
CA LEU A 339 -13.50 0.89 2.60
C LEU A 339 -14.65 1.23 1.62
N GLY A 340 -14.34 1.64 0.38
CA GLY A 340 -15.33 1.81 -0.69
C GLY A 340 -16.06 0.50 -1.02
N SER A 341 -15.33 -0.60 -1.15
CA SER A 341 -15.95 -1.93 -1.39
C SER A 341 -16.82 -2.43 -0.22
N VAL A 342 -16.68 -1.84 0.97
CA VAL A 342 -17.59 -2.07 2.11
C VAL A 342 -18.85 -1.22 1.96
N MET A 343 -18.73 0.04 1.52
CA MET A 343 -19.84 0.97 1.31
C MET A 343 -20.78 0.60 0.16
N GLU A 344 -20.25 -0.09 -0.86
CA GLU A 344 -21.05 -0.66 -1.97
C GLU A 344 -21.89 -1.87 -1.52
N GLY A 345 -21.49 -2.55 -0.43
CA GLY A 345 -22.11 -3.76 0.07
C GLY A 345 -23.27 -3.54 1.03
N VAL A 346 -23.85 -4.64 1.51
CA VAL A 346 -24.86 -4.64 2.57
C VAL A 346 -24.18 -4.41 3.93
N LEU A 347 -24.68 -3.43 4.67
CA LEU A 347 -24.16 -2.99 5.97
C LEU A 347 -25.16 -3.29 7.09
N SER A 348 -24.62 -3.56 8.28
CA SER A 348 -25.34 -3.46 9.55
C SER A 348 -24.99 -2.15 10.26
N GLU A 349 -25.79 -1.75 11.24
CA GLU A 349 -25.52 -0.56 12.07
C GLU A 349 -24.13 -0.60 12.74
N SER A 350 -23.70 -1.78 13.22
CA SER A 350 -22.36 -1.97 13.80
C SER A 350 -21.25 -1.78 12.76
N SER A 351 -21.41 -2.40 11.59
CA SER A 351 -20.45 -2.29 10.49
C SER A 351 -20.34 -0.86 9.94
N TYR A 352 -21.44 -0.10 9.96
CA TYR A 352 -21.42 1.33 9.65
C TYR A 352 -20.61 2.15 10.66
N LEU A 353 -20.81 1.96 11.97
CA LEU A 353 -20.04 2.67 12.99
C LEU A 353 -18.55 2.34 12.91
N GLU A 354 -18.21 1.09 12.60
CA GLU A 354 -16.86 0.61 12.36
C GLU A 354 -16.18 1.25 11.14
N LEU A 355 -16.91 1.33 10.02
CA LEU A 355 -16.50 2.01 8.79
C LEU A 355 -16.27 3.51 9.06
N ARG A 356 -17.27 4.18 9.66
CA ARG A 356 -17.23 5.62 10.00
C ARG A 356 -16.00 5.97 10.83
N HIS A 357 -15.65 5.14 11.82
CA HIS A 357 -14.46 5.35 12.63
C HIS A 357 -13.15 5.23 11.82
N ALA A 358 -13.06 4.27 10.90
CA ALA A 358 -11.92 4.15 9.99
C ALA A 358 -11.80 5.37 9.06
N LEU A 359 -12.91 5.88 8.53
CA LEU A 359 -12.92 7.06 7.66
C LEU A 359 -12.53 8.36 8.38
N LEU A 360 -12.98 8.55 9.62
CA LEU A 360 -12.53 9.68 10.44
C LEU A 360 -11.03 9.60 10.74
N SER A 361 -10.51 8.40 11.04
CA SER A 361 -9.08 8.17 11.29
C SER A 361 -8.24 8.44 10.04
N MET A 362 -8.75 8.09 8.85
CA MET A 362 -8.12 8.41 7.56
C MET A 362 -8.14 9.92 7.27
N ALA A 363 -9.25 10.61 7.54
CA ALA A 363 -9.35 12.05 7.35
C ALA A 363 -8.36 12.81 8.25
N GLU A 364 -8.21 12.42 9.51
CA GLU A 364 -7.23 12.99 10.44
C GLU A 364 -5.79 12.75 9.97
N LEU A 365 -5.48 11.55 9.47
CA LEU A 365 -4.15 11.24 8.93
C LEU A 365 -3.85 12.08 7.67
N LEU A 366 -4.81 12.22 6.75
CA LEU A 366 -4.68 13.09 5.57
C LEU A 366 -4.46 14.55 5.96
N GLU A 367 -5.23 15.08 6.92
CA GLU A 367 -5.14 16.47 7.36
C GLU A 367 -3.73 16.79 7.91
N ASN A 368 -3.15 15.88 8.70
CA ASN A 368 -1.78 15.99 9.19
C ASN A 368 -0.73 15.96 8.08
N LEU A 369 -0.98 15.29 6.95
CA LEU A 369 -0.10 15.28 5.78
C LEU A 369 -0.25 16.56 4.96
N GLU A 370 -1.50 16.94 4.64
CA GLU A 370 -1.86 18.09 3.81
C GLU A 370 -1.37 19.43 4.39
N GLN A 371 -1.32 19.58 5.72
CA GLN A 371 -0.74 20.76 6.40
C GLN A 371 0.71 21.09 5.99
N GLY A 372 1.47 20.14 5.44
CA GLY A 372 2.83 20.36 4.96
C GLY A 372 3.00 20.36 3.44
N ILE A 373 2.05 19.82 2.68
CA ILE A 373 2.23 19.56 1.24
C ILE A 373 1.79 20.78 0.43
N THR A 374 2.69 21.31 -0.40
CA THR A 374 2.47 22.56 -1.16
C THR A 374 1.25 22.52 -2.08
N ARG A 375 0.83 21.32 -2.51
CA ARG A 375 -0.43 21.05 -3.22
C ARG A 375 -1.42 20.38 -2.28
N ASN A 376 -2.04 21.15 -1.39
CA ASN A 376 -3.15 20.66 -0.57
C ASN A 376 -4.32 20.30 -1.50
N VAL A 377 -4.70 19.02 -1.53
CA VAL A 377 -5.76 18.49 -2.41
C VAL A 377 -7.15 18.67 -1.77
N GLY A 378 -7.19 19.00 -0.47
CA GLY A 378 -8.42 19.07 0.31
C GLY A 378 -9.06 17.71 0.54
N ALA A 379 -8.29 16.61 0.39
CA ALA A 379 -8.77 15.25 0.49
C ALA A 379 -9.33 14.95 1.88
N ALA A 380 -8.71 15.47 2.95
CA ALA A 380 -9.24 15.37 4.30
C ALA A 380 -10.61 16.08 4.44
N SER A 381 -10.73 17.30 3.91
CA SER A 381 -11.98 18.06 3.96
C SER A 381 -13.09 17.39 3.13
N HIS A 382 -12.76 16.90 1.94
CA HIS A 382 -13.71 16.21 1.07
C HIS A 382 -14.24 14.93 1.73
N LEU A 383 -13.35 14.13 2.33
CA LEU A 383 -13.73 12.94 3.09
C LEU A 383 -14.60 13.28 4.30
N ARG A 384 -14.30 14.35 5.06
CA ARG A 384 -15.15 14.80 6.17
C ARG A 384 -16.55 15.19 5.71
N THR A 385 -16.68 15.95 4.63
CA THR A 385 -17.99 16.28 4.02
C THR A 385 -18.75 15.02 3.60
N HIS A 386 -18.05 14.05 3.00
CA HIS A 386 -18.66 12.79 2.58
C HIS A 386 -19.19 11.97 3.77
N ILE A 387 -18.43 11.88 4.86
CA ILE A 387 -18.88 11.23 6.11
C ILE A 387 -20.13 11.92 6.66
N THR A 388 -20.20 13.25 6.64
CA THR A 388 -21.37 14.02 7.10
C THR A 388 -22.62 13.67 6.28
N SER A 389 -22.51 13.60 4.95
CA SER A 389 -23.64 13.21 4.08
C SER A 389 -24.18 11.81 4.39
N ILE A 390 -23.33 10.86 4.79
CA ILE A 390 -23.76 9.52 5.20
C ILE A 390 -24.37 9.54 6.61
N ASP A 391 -23.80 10.30 7.54
CA ASP A 391 -24.37 10.47 8.90
C ASP A 391 -25.77 11.08 8.86
N ASP A 392 -26.02 12.05 7.99
CA ASP A 392 -27.33 12.67 7.78
C ASP A 392 -28.34 11.64 7.24
N TYR A 393 -27.95 10.86 6.21
CA TYR A 393 -28.77 9.77 5.68
C TYR A 393 -29.12 8.73 6.74
N MET A 394 -28.13 8.27 7.51
CA MET A 394 -28.31 7.30 8.59
C MET A 394 -29.23 7.83 9.69
N THR A 395 -29.15 9.13 9.99
CA THR A 395 -30.04 9.79 10.96
C THR A 395 -31.49 9.79 10.48
N ILE A 396 -31.73 10.10 9.20
CA ILE A 396 -33.07 10.03 8.59
C ILE A 396 -33.62 8.60 8.61
N GLN A 397 -32.80 7.59 8.30
CA GLN A 397 -33.24 6.19 8.33
C GLN A 397 -33.59 5.70 9.75
N ARG A 398 -32.77 6.04 10.76
CA ARG A 398 -33.09 5.75 12.16
C ARG A 398 -34.42 6.38 12.60
N GLN A 399 -34.67 7.64 12.22
CA GLN A 399 -35.94 8.33 12.52
C GLN A 399 -37.14 7.61 11.88
N ARG A 400 -37.04 7.20 10.61
CA ARG A 400 -38.10 6.44 9.92
C ARG A 400 -38.36 5.07 10.57
N GLY A 401 -37.32 4.32 10.93
CA GLY A 401 -37.46 3.02 11.61
C GLY A 401 -38.11 3.11 12.99
N VAL A 402 -37.82 4.18 13.74
CA VAL A 402 -38.53 4.48 15.00
C VAL A 402 -40.00 4.83 14.76
N GLN A 403 -40.32 5.52 13.66
CA GLN A 403 -41.69 5.92 13.34
C GLN A 403 -42.61 4.72 13.06
N PHE A 404 -42.14 3.74 12.26
CA PHE A 404 -42.84 2.46 12.06
C PHE A 404 -43.02 1.63 13.35
N SER A 405 -42.15 1.83 14.35
CA SER A 405 -42.26 1.15 15.65
C SER A 405 -43.28 1.80 16.59
N ILE A 406 -43.63 3.07 16.39
CA ILE A 406 -44.59 3.82 17.22
C ILE A 406 -46.03 3.63 16.70
N ASP A 407 -46.22 3.60 15.38
CA ASP A 407 -47.56 3.41 14.79
C ASP A 407 -48.15 2.01 15.08
N GLY A 408 -47.30 1.02 15.41
CA GLY A 408 -47.73 -0.33 15.82
C GLY A 408 -48.36 -0.44 17.21
N LEU A 409 -48.38 0.64 18.02
CA LEU A 409 -48.93 0.63 19.40
C LEU A 409 -50.27 1.36 19.55
N SER A 410 -50.87 1.85 18.45
CA SER A 410 -52.11 2.63 18.46
C SER A 410 -53.38 1.80 18.20
N ALA A 411 -53.68 0.84 19.07
CA ALA A 411 -54.99 0.17 19.14
C ALA A 411 -55.74 0.61 20.41
N PRO A 412 -56.96 1.18 20.32
CA PRO A 412 -57.66 1.70 21.48
C PRO A 412 -58.21 0.58 22.38
N LEU A 413 -57.82 0.59 23.65
CA LEU A 413 -58.37 -0.29 24.68
C LEU A 413 -59.88 -0.05 24.84
N SER A 414 -60.67 -1.10 24.70
CA SER A 414 -62.09 -1.14 25.08
C SER A 414 -62.41 -2.49 25.71
N PHE A 415 -62.86 -2.45 26.97
CA PHE A 415 -63.38 -3.59 27.74
C PHE A 415 -64.66 -4.16 27.05
N LEU A 416 -65.05 -5.44 27.19
CA LEU A 416 -65.44 -6.08 28.45
C LEU A 416 -65.60 -7.63 28.33
N ASN A 417 -65.59 -8.32 29.47
CA ASN A 417 -65.80 -9.77 29.68
C ASN A 417 -66.99 -10.41 28.95
N THR A 418 -66.88 -11.70 28.62
CA THR A 418 -67.74 -12.75 29.23
C THR A 418 -67.06 -14.14 29.20
N CYS A 419 -67.33 -14.99 30.19
CA CYS A 419 -66.84 -16.37 30.26
C CYS A 419 -67.69 -17.34 29.41
N GLY A 420 -67.08 -18.46 28.98
CA GLY A 420 -67.81 -19.61 28.41
C GLY A 420 -66.87 -20.78 28.13
N ASN A 421 -67.12 -21.92 28.78
CA ASN A 421 -66.43 -23.18 28.49
C ASN A 421 -66.86 -23.71 27.11
N ASP A 422 -65.99 -24.40 26.36
CA ASP A 422 -66.02 -25.87 26.43
C ASP A 422 -64.78 -26.56 25.82
N SER A 423 -64.64 -27.79 26.28
CA SER A 423 -63.70 -28.86 25.98
C SER A 423 -63.78 -29.36 24.53
N THR A 424 -62.64 -29.66 23.90
CA THR A 424 -62.33 -31.02 23.38
C THR A 424 -60.94 -31.11 22.74
N THR A 425 -60.11 -32.00 23.29
CA THR A 425 -58.85 -32.49 22.70
C THR A 425 -59.09 -33.89 22.08
N PRO A 426 -58.06 -34.63 21.62
CA PRO A 426 -57.40 -34.47 20.32
C PRO A 426 -57.41 -35.79 19.52
N LYS A 427 -56.89 -35.82 18.27
CA LYS A 427 -56.27 -37.04 17.71
C LYS A 427 -55.06 -36.71 16.81
N ILE A 428 -53.91 -37.22 17.19
CA ILE A 428 -52.70 -37.41 16.38
C ILE A 428 -52.46 -38.94 16.28
N ASP A 429 -51.52 -39.32 15.42
CA ASP A 429 -50.83 -40.64 15.32
C ASP A 429 -51.48 -41.72 14.43
N PRO A 430 -50.67 -42.62 13.80
CA PRO A 430 -49.36 -42.36 13.17
C PRO A 430 -49.08 -43.15 11.87
N ASN A 431 -47.85 -42.99 11.36
CA ASN A 431 -47.07 -43.96 10.56
C ASN A 431 -47.45 -44.27 9.11
N LEU A 432 -46.57 -43.84 8.19
CA LEU A 432 -45.94 -44.75 7.22
C LEU A 432 -44.59 -44.18 6.74
N GLN A 433 -43.49 -44.79 7.20
CA GLN A 433 -42.17 -44.72 6.57
C GLN A 433 -42.00 -45.92 5.63
N VAL A 434 -41.12 -45.80 4.62
CA VAL A 434 -40.05 -46.76 4.21
C VAL A 434 -39.61 -46.50 2.75
N ALA A 435 -38.28 -46.36 2.55
CA ALA A 435 -37.39 -46.73 1.42
C ALA A 435 -37.89 -46.86 -0.06
N ALA A 436 -37.05 -46.86 -1.12
CA ALA A 436 -35.72 -46.33 -1.45
C ALA A 436 -35.39 -46.66 -2.95
N TYR A 437 -34.34 -46.06 -3.51
CA TYR A 437 -33.60 -46.42 -4.74
C TYR A 437 -34.15 -46.19 -6.17
N GLN A 438 -33.27 -45.51 -6.94
CA GLN A 438 -32.85 -45.71 -8.35
C GLN A 438 -33.57 -45.09 -9.58
N ASP A 439 -32.70 -44.38 -10.34
CA ASP A 439 -32.58 -44.22 -11.80
C ASP A 439 -33.78 -43.81 -12.67
N SER A 440 -33.68 -42.62 -13.30
CA SER A 440 -33.37 -42.56 -14.75
C SER A 440 -33.21 -41.14 -15.35
N ALA A 441 -32.16 -41.02 -16.17
CA ALA A 441 -31.93 -40.15 -17.33
C ALA A 441 -32.81 -38.90 -17.65
N ASN A 442 -32.15 -37.73 -17.50
CA ASN A 442 -31.79 -36.80 -18.61
C ASN A 442 -32.93 -35.96 -19.31
N PRO A 443 -32.63 -35.01 -20.24
CA PRO A 443 -32.56 -33.59 -19.84
C PRO A 443 -33.38 -32.61 -20.72
N TYR A 444 -33.99 -31.57 -20.13
CA TYR A 444 -34.59 -30.46 -20.92
C TYR A 444 -34.38 -29.06 -20.35
N THR A 445 -33.45 -28.35 -21.00
CA THR A 445 -33.61 -27.02 -21.60
C THR A 445 -34.58 -26.03 -20.95
N TYR A 446 -34.03 -24.99 -20.32
CA TYR A 446 -34.75 -23.74 -20.07
C TYR A 446 -35.02 -23.01 -21.40
N GLN A 447 -36.31 -22.83 -21.76
CA GLN A 447 -36.72 -21.80 -22.72
C GLN A 447 -37.37 -20.63 -21.97
N THR A 448 -36.69 -19.50 -22.03
CA THR A 448 -37.21 -18.18 -21.64
C THR A 448 -38.53 -17.87 -22.33
N SER A 449 -39.55 -17.51 -21.54
CA SER A 449 -40.76 -16.85 -22.03
C SER A 449 -40.98 -15.58 -21.21
N ASN A 450 -40.56 -14.43 -21.75
CA ASN A 450 -40.86 -13.14 -21.16
C ASN A 450 -42.36 -12.86 -21.27
N ALA A 451 -43.06 -12.86 -20.14
CA ALA A 451 -44.40 -12.31 -20.02
C ALA A 451 -44.34 -11.15 -19.02
N ILE A 452 -44.44 -9.93 -19.54
CA ILE A 452 -44.52 -8.70 -18.76
C ILE A 452 -45.85 -8.72 -18.00
N ASN A 453 -45.81 -8.52 -16.68
CA ASN A 453 -46.96 -8.08 -15.90
C ASN A 453 -46.48 -7.05 -14.87
N GLU A 454 -47.33 -6.08 -14.62
CA GLU A 454 -46.97 -4.79 -14.04
C GLU A 454 -46.93 -4.81 -12.50
N ALA A 455 -46.14 -3.87 -11.98
CA ALA A 455 -46.10 -3.34 -10.63
C ALA A 455 -47.13 -3.84 -9.59
N VAL A 456 -46.63 -4.60 -8.61
CA VAL A 456 -47.04 -4.48 -7.20
C VAL A 456 -45.77 -4.41 -6.35
N GLU A 457 -45.80 -3.60 -5.30
CA GLU A 457 -44.67 -3.32 -4.40
C GLU A 457 -44.06 -4.60 -3.80
N GLY A 458 -42.82 -4.89 -4.15
CA GLY A 458 -41.98 -5.85 -3.44
C GLY A 458 -41.22 -5.13 -2.34
N ALA A 459 -41.69 -5.23 -1.10
CA ALA A 459 -40.92 -4.80 0.06
C ALA A 459 -39.60 -5.57 0.10
N ASP A 460 -38.50 -4.85 0.21
CA ASP A 460 -37.16 -5.42 0.37
C ASP A 460 -37.18 -6.34 1.60
N VAL A 461 -36.88 -7.63 1.42
CA VAL A 461 -36.79 -8.60 2.52
C VAL A 461 -35.45 -8.36 3.23
N THR A 462 -35.40 -7.22 3.93
CA THR A 462 -34.32 -6.85 4.81
C THR A 462 -34.30 -7.84 5.98
N VAL A 463 -33.25 -8.66 6.03
CA VAL A 463 -32.88 -9.35 7.27
C VAL A 463 -32.70 -8.27 8.33
N ALA A 464 -33.46 -8.35 9.42
CA ALA A 464 -33.68 -7.23 10.33
C ALA A 464 -32.35 -6.58 10.79
N GLY A 465 -32.15 -5.31 10.44
CA GLY A 465 -30.95 -4.52 10.77
C GLY A 465 -29.88 -4.43 9.68
N GLN A 466 -30.12 -4.98 8.48
CA GLN A 466 -29.28 -4.79 7.30
C GLN A 466 -29.84 -3.73 6.33
N PHE A 467 -28.97 -2.94 5.70
CA PHE A 467 -29.31 -1.91 4.71
C PHE A 467 -28.19 -1.74 3.68
N GLN A 468 -28.44 -1.03 2.58
CA GLN A 468 -27.43 -0.62 1.60
C GLN A 468 -27.43 0.90 1.45
N LEU A 469 -26.25 1.50 1.20
CA LEU A 469 -26.15 2.94 0.95
C LEU A 469 -26.64 3.29 -0.47
N PRO A 470 -27.42 4.37 -0.65
CA PRO A 470 -27.87 4.79 -1.98
C PRO A 470 -26.69 5.10 -2.91
N PRO A 471 -26.70 4.65 -4.19
CA PRO A 471 -25.61 4.90 -5.14
C PRO A 471 -25.28 6.38 -5.37
N GLN A 472 -26.21 7.29 -5.07
CA GLN A 472 -26.01 8.74 -5.13
C GLN A 472 -25.07 9.25 -4.04
N LEU A 473 -25.05 8.61 -2.86
CA LEU A 473 -24.03 8.90 -1.84
C LEU A 473 -22.66 8.38 -2.29
N LEU A 474 -22.62 7.27 -3.04
CA LEU A 474 -21.38 6.67 -3.55
C LEU A 474 -20.80 7.38 -4.79
N HIS A 475 -21.60 8.16 -5.52
CA HIS A 475 -21.18 8.90 -6.72
C HIS A 475 -20.06 9.94 -6.49
N GLY A 476 -19.82 10.33 -5.24
CA GLY A 476 -18.68 11.18 -4.82
C GLY A 476 -17.51 10.41 -4.20
N TRP A 477 -17.49 9.07 -4.25
CA TRP A 477 -16.43 8.24 -3.67
C TRP A 477 -15.20 8.05 -4.59
N SER A 478 -15.14 8.74 -5.73
CA SER A 478 -13.93 8.79 -6.54
C SER A 478 -12.80 9.43 -5.74
N TRP A 479 -11.85 8.62 -5.31
CA TRP A 479 -10.74 9.08 -4.49
C TRP A 479 -9.88 10.06 -5.32
N PRO A 480 -9.36 11.18 -4.79
CA PRO A 480 -8.55 12.10 -5.59
C PRO A 480 -7.22 11.47 -6.10
N PHE A 481 -6.89 10.25 -5.66
CA PHE A 481 -5.77 9.45 -6.12
C PHE A 481 -6.24 8.08 -6.66
N ASP A 482 -7.43 8.03 -7.27
CA ASP A 482 -8.11 6.79 -7.67
C ASP A 482 -7.27 5.91 -8.62
N ILE A 483 -7.11 4.65 -8.24
CA ILE A 483 -6.40 3.63 -9.01
C ILE A 483 -7.23 3.23 -10.25
N THR A 484 -8.54 3.53 -10.31
CA THR A 484 -9.45 3.16 -11.41
C THR A 484 -9.49 4.14 -12.58
N GLN A 485 -9.21 5.45 -12.38
CA GLN A 485 -9.43 6.49 -13.40
C GLN A 485 -8.50 6.45 -14.63
N GLY A 486 -7.60 5.47 -14.72
CA GLY A 486 -6.81 5.20 -15.93
C GLY A 486 -7.49 4.34 -17.00
N LEU A 487 -8.73 3.87 -16.79
CA LEU A 487 -9.44 2.95 -17.71
C LEU A 487 -10.88 3.39 -18.06
N GLY A 488 -11.22 4.66 -17.85
CA GLY A 488 -12.49 5.25 -18.29
C GLY A 488 -12.55 5.50 -19.80
N GLY A 489 -12.41 4.45 -20.61
CA GLY A 489 -12.57 4.54 -22.07
C GLY A 489 -11.66 3.64 -22.90
N LEU A 490 -11.95 2.33 -22.92
CA LEU A 490 -11.94 1.45 -24.10
C LEU A 490 -12.54 0.08 -23.76
#